data_AF-A0A539E753-F1
#
_entry.id   AF-A0A539E753-F1
#
_cell.length_a   1.000
_cell.length_b   1.000
_cell.length_c   1.000
_cell.angle_alpha   90.00
_cell.angle_beta   90.00
_cell.angle_gamma   90.00
#
_symmetry.space_group_name_H-M   'P 1'
#
loop_
_entity.id
_entity.type
_entity.pdbx_description
1 polymer ?
#
loop_
_entity_poly.entity_id
_entity_poly.type
_entity_poly.pdbx_seq_one_letter_code
_entity_poly.pdbx_strand_id
1 'polypeptide(L)'
;MRRKVSRPAVALPGGTFVVVASGYADGPSQPFVRFLNEQGAGRVTVVTHPLVPEGPGEHWVDEYVHGEPRPRKARTLPNRPPYSYAVDPFSPLLLPKADVWVGFNCLATSQGLVRRRFGRVKRVIHWNVDFAPERFGASPVTRLYEWLDRKCVTSADGRVELSEAAHEGRLRAYHLTPGANRAAVIPMGSWTDDGPRCNVRCLEAPRLVFLGHLVERMGVPLVLDLAEALRDRGRSVPIDIVGGGPMLAQLQAVTTARGLGDVVTYHGFLPDFADVQRLLAGAAIALAPYETDESSFSRFADPGKLKAYLGAGLPVMLTPVPPNAHEMAREGGAQLLPPDSTTFADAVVAILDDRREWSRRHAAATEYAIRFDWGHLFTAALPQLGILLGPGAPPDKRLAQ
;
A
#
# COMPACT_ATOMS: atom_id res chain seq x y z
N MET A 1 -22.67 11.63 -25.07
CA MET A 1 -22.84 11.05 -23.70
C MET A 1 -23.39 12.12 -22.78
N ARG A 2 -24.54 11.91 -22.13
CA ARG A 2 -25.06 12.85 -21.12
C ARG A 2 -24.06 12.90 -19.95
N ARG A 3 -23.54 14.10 -19.61
CA ARG A 3 -22.76 14.31 -18.37
C ARG A 3 -23.59 13.77 -17.22
N LYS A 4 -23.10 12.72 -16.55
CA LYS A 4 -23.73 12.18 -15.36
C LYS A 4 -23.60 13.27 -14.29
N VAL A 5 -24.71 13.86 -13.87
CA VAL A 5 -24.69 14.86 -12.79
C VAL A 5 -24.15 14.14 -11.56
N SER A 6 -22.96 14.53 -11.11
CA SER A 6 -22.34 13.96 -9.92
C SER A 6 -23.26 14.19 -8.73
N ARG A 7 -23.55 13.16 -7.94
CA ARG A 7 -24.37 13.31 -6.73
C ARG A 7 -23.76 14.36 -5.80
N PRO A 8 -24.54 15.23 -5.14
CA PRO A 8 -23.99 16.22 -4.22
C PRO A 8 -23.17 15.55 -3.11
N ALA A 9 -22.31 16.34 -2.45
CA ALA A 9 -21.66 15.86 -1.23
C ALA A 9 -22.73 15.57 -0.16
N VAL A 10 -22.48 14.59 0.71
CA VAL A 10 -23.39 14.27 1.83
C VAL A 10 -22.56 14.20 3.11
N ALA A 11 -23.03 14.94 4.11
CA ALA A 11 -22.55 14.87 5.47
C ALA A 11 -22.99 13.55 6.11
N LEU A 12 -22.05 12.84 6.73
CA LEU A 12 -22.26 11.52 7.35
C LEU A 12 -21.77 11.51 8.80
N PRO A 13 -22.34 12.35 9.70
CA PRO A 13 -22.02 12.25 11.13
C PRO A 13 -22.51 10.89 11.65
N GLY A 14 -21.60 10.08 12.19
CA GLY A 14 -21.94 8.70 12.59
C GLY A 14 -22.33 7.79 11.43
N GLY A 15 -21.85 8.06 10.21
CA GLY A 15 -22.18 7.26 9.02
C GLY A 15 -21.77 5.79 9.13
N THR A 16 -22.43 4.95 8.32
CA THR A 16 -22.15 3.51 8.25
C THR A 16 -21.42 3.12 6.97
N PHE A 17 -20.36 2.32 7.11
CA PHE A 17 -19.44 1.97 6.05
C PHE A 17 -19.33 0.45 5.89
N VAL A 18 -19.25 0.00 4.63
CA VAL A 18 -18.76 -1.33 4.29
C VAL A 18 -17.51 -1.18 3.45
N VAL A 19 -16.39 -1.72 3.92
CA VAL A 19 -15.09 -1.72 3.26
C VAL A 19 -14.79 -3.14 2.81
N VAL A 20 -14.57 -3.35 1.51
CA VAL A 20 -14.26 -4.67 0.96
C VAL A 20 -12.91 -4.65 0.27
N ALA A 21 -12.00 -5.47 0.75
CA ALA A 21 -10.61 -5.54 0.31
C ALA A 21 -10.15 -6.99 0.10
N SER A 22 -8.95 -7.16 -0.44
CA SER A 22 -8.34 -8.46 -0.68
C SER A 22 -6.88 -8.43 -0.24
N GLY A 23 -6.39 -9.53 0.33
CA GLY A 23 -5.03 -9.69 0.81
C GLY A 23 -4.95 -9.83 2.33
N TYR A 24 -3.77 -10.22 2.81
CA TYR A 24 -3.49 -10.43 4.24
C TYR A 24 -2.40 -9.50 4.78
N ALA A 25 -1.76 -8.72 3.91
CA ALA A 25 -0.80 -7.71 4.29
C ALA A 25 -1.47 -6.35 4.48
N ASP A 26 -0.83 -5.47 5.23
CA ASP A 26 -1.29 -4.09 5.38
C ASP A 26 -1.24 -3.34 4.04
N GLY A 27 -2.37 -2.75 3.71
CA GLY A 27 -2.58 -1.92 2.52
C GLY A 27 -3.42 -0.70 2.87
N PRO A 28 -3.87 0.09 1.88
CA PRO A 28 -4.59 1.34 2.12
C PRO A 28 -5.95 1.15 2.81
N SER A 29 -6.52 -0.06 2.81
CA SER A 29 -7.79 -0.35 3.49
C SER A 29 -7.72 -0.27 5.01
N GLN A 30 -6.63 -0.72 5.62
CA GLN A 30 -6.49 -0.78 7.08
C GLN A 30 -6.36 0.62 7.70
N PRO A 31 -5.48 1.52 7.20
CA PRO A 31 -5.46 2.92 7.61
C PRO A 31 -6.79 3.62 7.36
N PHE A 32 -7.45 3.32 6.24
CA PHE A 32 -8.76 3.92 5.94
C PHE A 32 -9.83 3.51 6.96
N VAL A 33 -9.87 2.24 7.38
CA VAL A 33 -10.78 1.76 8.43
C VAL A 33 -10.47 2.43 9.77
N ARG A 34 -9.18 2.53 10.16
CA ARG A 34 -8.76 3.26 11.37
C ARG A 34 -9.24 4.70 11.33
N PHE A 35 -8.97 5.41 10.24
CA PHE A 35 -9.39 6.79 10.06
C PHE A 35 -10.91 6.95 10.19
N LEU A 36 -11.71 6.08 9.57
CA LEU A 36 -13.18 6.12 9.71
C LEU A 36 -13.63 5.98 11.17
N ASN A 37 -13.01 5.08 11.93
CA ASN A 37 -13.31 4.90 13.35
C ASN A 37 -12.91 6.13 14.18
N GLU A 38 -11.73 6.69 13.96
CA GLU A 38 -11.24 7.91 14.62
C GLU A 38 -12.10 9.13 14.31
N GLN A 39 -12.66 9.21 13.10
CA GLN A 39 -13.61 10.24 12.69
C GLN A 39 -15.05 9.99 13.18
N GLY A 40 -15.27 8.99 14.03
CA GLY A 40 -16.55 8.73 14.68
C GLY A 40 -17.60 8.10 13.77
N ALA A 41 -17.21 7.24 12.83
CA ALA A 41 -18.15 6.40 12.10
C ALA A 41 -19.00 5.56 13.06
N GLY A 42 -20.31 5.48 12.82
CA GLY A 42 -21.23 4.72 13.68
C GLY A 42 -21.02 3.22 13.56
N ARG A 43 -20.72 2.74 12.35
CA ARG A 43 -20.32 1.34 12.09
C ARG A 43 -19.40 1.24 10.88
N VAL A 44 -18.35 0.44 11.00
CA VAL A 44 -17.47 0.04 9.89
C VAL A 44 -17.44 -1.48 9.82
N THR A 45 -17.98 -2.06 8.75
CA THR A 45 -17.89 -3.49 8.46
C THR A 45 -16.81 -3.71 7.40
N VAL A 46 -15.77 -4.47 7.74
CA VAL A 46 -14.65 -4.80 6.84
C VAL A 46 -14.82 -6.23 6.37
N VAL A 47 -14.75 -6.46 5.07
CA VAL A 47 -14.73 -7.80 4.47
C VAL A 47 -13.39 -7.96 3.74
N THR A 48 -12.65 -8.99 4.11
CA THR A 48 -11.36 -9.29 3.49
C THR A 48 -11.38 -10.66 2.84
N HIS A 49 -10.92 -10.70 1.59
CA HIS A 49 -10.79 -11.90 0.77
C HIS A 49 -9.33 -12.29 0.56
N PRO A 50 -9.00 -13.59 0.39
CA PRO A 50 -7.68 -14.00 -0.07
C PRO A 50 -7.34 -13.38 -1.42
N LEU A 51 -6.07 -12.99 -1.61
CA LEU A 51 -5.60 -12.39 -2.86
C LEU A 51 -4.60 -13.27 -3.60
N VAL A 52 -3.68 -13.91 -2.88
CA VAL A 52 -2.56 -14.67 -3.47
C VAL A 52 -2.56 -16.11 -2.95
N PRO A 53 -2.06 -17.08 -3.73
CA PRO A 53 -2.02 -18.49 -3.34
C PRO A 53 -1.27 -18.76 -2.02
N GLU A 54 -0.26 -17.95 -1.73
CA GLU A 54 0.62 -18.07 -0.56
C GLU A 54 -0.04 -17.58 0.73
N GLY A 55 -1.16 -16.85 0.62
CA GLY A 55 -1.89 -16.32 1.76
C GLY A 55 -2.80 -17.34 2.43
N PRO A 56 -3.21 -17.09 3.68
CA PRO A 56 -4.26 -17.86 4.32
C PRO A 56 -5.53 -17.77 3.44
N GLY A 57 -6.08 -18.90 3.01
CA GLY A 57 -7.32 -18.98 2.22
C GLY A 57 -8.58 -18.60 3.02
N GLU A 58 -8.43 -17.68 3.95
CA GLU A 58 -9.39 -17.25 4.93
C GLU A 58 -10.10 -15.98 4.44
N HIS A 59 -11.42 -16.02 4.45
CA HIS A 59 -12.28 -14.88 4.27
C HIS A 59 -12.76 -14.45 5.63
N TRP A 60 -12.57 -13.19 6.01
CA TRP A 60 -13.01 -12.71 7.30
C TRP A 60 -13.79 -11.41 7.24
N VAL A 61 -14.56 -11.20 8.29
CA VAL A 61 -15.37 -10.02 8.53
C VAL A 61 -15.01 -9.47 9.90
N ASP A 62 -14.48 -8.26 9.90
CA ASP A 62 -14.31 -7.46 11.11
C ASP A 62 -15.41 -6.40 11.16
N GLU A 63 -15.91 -6.10 12.35
CA GLU A 63 -16.92 -5.07 12.55
C GLU A 63 -16.51 -4.16 13.70
N TYR A 64 -16.61 -2.86 13.48
CA TYR A 64 -16.40 -1.82 14.48
C TYR A 64 -17.71 -1.06 14.66
N VAL A 65 -18.15 -0.86 15.89
CA VAL A 65 -19.36 -0.10 16.23
C VAL A 65 -18.95 1.02 17.18
N HIS A 66 -19.08 2.27 16.72
CA HIS A 66 -18.56 3.44 17.43
C HIS A 66 -17.07 3.30 17.82
N GLY A 67 -16.25 2.77 16.91
CA GLY A 67 -14.82 2.52 17.13
C GLY A 67 -14.49 1.22 17.87
N GLU A 68 -15.45 0.62 18.58
CA GLU A 68 -15.23 -0.60 19.35
C GLU A 68 -15.27 -1.86 18.47
N PRO A 69 -14.23 -2.72 18.47
CA PRO A 69 -14.19 -3.92 17.65
C PRO A 69 -15.16 -4.99 18.17
N ARG A 70 -15.74 -5.76 17.24
CA ARG A 70 -16.57 -6.94 17.51
C ARG A 70 -15.78 -8.21 17.16
N PRO A 71 -16.19 -9.38 17.71
CA PRO A 71 -15.52 -10.64 17.40
C PRO A 71 -15.48 -10.90 15.89
N ARG A 72 -14.27 -11.16 15.38
CA ARG A 72 -14.02 -11.51 13.98
C ARG A 72 -14.82 -12.76 13.61
N LYS A 73 -15.39 -12.74 12.40
CA LYS A 73 -16.01 -13.92 11.79
C LYS A 73 -15.16 -14.34 10.60
N ALA A 74 -14.64 -15.56 10.61
CA ALA A 74 -13.79 -16.06 9.54
C ALA A 74 -14.28 -17.39 8.98
N ARG A 75 -13.98 -17.64 7.70
CA ARG A 75 -14.28 -18.87 6.97
C ARG A 75 -13.16 -19.19 6.01
N THR A 76 -12.66 -20.41 6.06
CA THR A 76 -11.65 -20.90 5.13
C THR A 76 -12.32 -21.53 3.91
N LEU A 77 -11.90 -21.12 2.71
CA LEU A 77 -12.36 -21.66 1.44
C LEU A 77 -11.14 -22.02 0.57
N PRO A 78 -11.29 -22.88 -0.46
CA PRO A 78 -10.21 -23.17 -1.38
C PRO A 78 -9.65 -21.90 -2.04
N ASN A 79 -8.36 -21.62 -1.82
CA ASN A 79 -7.67 -20.46 -2.37
C ASN A 79 -6.89 -20.85 -3.63
N ARG A 80 -7.47 -20.61 -4.80
CA ARG A 80 -6.83 -20.84 -6.12
C ARG A 80 -7.08 -19.65 -7.05
N PRO A 81 -6.43 -18.49 -6.81
CA PRO A 81 -6.55 -17.34 -7.69
C PRO A 81 -6.10 -17.68 -9.12
N PRO A 82 -6.75 -17.12 -10.17
CA PRO A 82 -7.86 -16.18 -10.12
C PRO A 82 -9.25 -16.83 -10.00
N TYR A 83 -9.35 -18.17 -9.99
CA TYR A 83 -10.63 -18.88 -10.00
C TYR A 83 -11.43 -18.72 -8.70
N SER A 84 -10.75 -18.64 -7.55
CA SER A 84 -11.39 -18.39 -6.25
C SER A 84 -12.08 -17.02 -6.17
N TYR A 85 -11.71 -16.06 -7.01
CA TYR A 85 -12.34 -14.73 -7.04
C TYR A 85 -13.83 -14.75 -7.39
N ALA A 86 -14.30 -15.80 -8.07
CA ALA A 86 -15.72 -15.98 -8.37
C ALA A 86 -16.56 -16.25 -7.11
N VAL A 87 -15.93 -16.72 -6.03
CA VAL A 87 -16.60 -17.05 -4.76
C VAL A 87 -16.71 -15.84 -3.84
N ASP A 88 -15.78 -14.87 -3.96
CA ASP A 88 -15.70 -13.68 -3.11
C ASP A 88 -17.05 -12.95 -2.93
N PRO A 89 -17.85 -12.68 -3.97
CA PRO A 89 -19.15 -12.00 -3.83
C PRO A 89 -20.17 -12.67 -2.92
N PHE A 90 -19.96 -13.95 -2.59
CA PHE A 90 -20.89 -14.75 -1.81
C PHE A 90 -20.41 -15.02 -0.38
N SER A 91 -19.23 -14.49 0.02
CA SER A 91 -18.62 -14.74 1.33
C SER A 91 -18.28 -13.42 2.07
N PRO A 92 -19.16 -12.88 2.92
CA PRO A 92 -20.49 -13.37 3.26
C PRO A 92 -21.58 -12.84 2.32
N LEU A 93 -22.60 -13.68 2.08
CA LEU A 93 -23.78 -13.29 1.30
C LEU A 93 -24.56 -12.13 1.95
N LEU A 94 -24.70 -12.15 3.27
CA LEU A 94 -25.43 -11.16 4.04
C LEU A 94 -24.47 -10.15 4.67
N LEU A 95 -24.58 -8.90 4.22
CA LEU A 95 -23.91 -7.74 4.82
C LEU A 95 -24.96 -6.70 5.22
N PRO A 96 -24.68 -5.89 6.25
CA PRO A 96 -25.58 -4.84 6.70
C PRO A 96 -25.84 -3.80 5.60
N LYS A 97 -26.89 -2.98 5.79
CA LYS A 97 -27.06 -1.76 4.99
C LYS A 97 -25.97 -0.75 5.39
N ALA A 98 -25.54 0.05 4.43
CA ALA A 98 -24.51 1.06 4.64
C ALA A 98 -24.80 2.36 3.88
N ASP A 99 -24.31 3.47 4.41
CA ASP A 99 -24.33 4.75 3.70
C ASP A 99 -23.29 4.75 2.57
N VAL A 100 -22.12 4.18 2.83
CA VAL A 100 -21.00 4.12 1.87
C VAL A 100 -20.45 2.70 1.78
N TRP A 101 -20.25 2.24 0.55
CA TRP A 101 -19.49 1.06 0.21
C TRP A 101 -18.18 1.47 -0.44
N VAL A 102 -17.05 0.92 0.02
CA VAL A 102 -15.73 1.16 -0.56
C VAL A 102 -15.14 -0.17 -1.00
N GLY A 103 -14.95 -0.35 -2.31
CA GLY A 103 -14.36 -1.56 -2.87
C GLY A 103 -12.93 -1.32 -3.34
N PHE A 104 -11.95 -2.05 -2.80
CA PHE A 104 -10.52 -1.94 -3.11
C PHE A 104 -10.08 -2.71 -4.37
N ASN A 105 -11.05 -3.14 -5.19
CA ASN A 105 -10.86 -3.65 -6.55
C ASN A 105 -12.21 -3.63 -7.30
N CYS A 106 -12.20 -3.95 -8.59
CA CYS A 106 -13.41 -3.95 -9.43
C CYS A 106 -14.45 -5.01 -9.01
N LEU A 107 -14.03 -6.17 -8.52
CA LEU A 107 -14.94 -7.22 -8.04
C LEU A 107 -15.69 -6.75 -6.79
N ALA A 108 -14.97 -6.29 -5.76
CA ALA A 108 -15.51 -5.68 -4.55
C ALA A 108 -16.42 -4.49 -4.85
N THR A 109 -16.04 -3.66 -5.83
CA THR A 109 -16.85 -2.49 -6.24
C THR A 109 -18.15 -2.91 -6.93
N SER A 110 -18.09 -3.93 -7.80
CA SER A 110 -19.27 -4.45 -8.51
C SER A 110 -20.34 -4.96 -7.53
N GLN A 111 -19.93 -5.61 -6.44
CA GLN A 111 -20.84 -6.02 -5.36
C GLN A 111 -21.56 -4.82 -4.73
N GLY A 112 -20.83 -3.74 -4.47
CA GLY A 112 -21.38 -2.47 -3.98
C GLY A 112 -22.40 -1.87 -4.95
N LEU A 113 -22.10 -1.89 -6.25
CA LEU A 113 -23.01 -1.39 -7.30
C LEU A 113 -24.32 -2.20 -7.37
N VAL A 114 -24.23 -3.53 -7.26
CA VAL A 114 -25.40 -4.41 -7.18
C VAL A 114 -26.22 -4.11 -5.92
N ARG A 115 -25.58 -4.01 -4.76
CA ARG A 115 -26.24 -3.69 -3.48
C ARG A 115 -26.89 -2.31 -3.48
N ARG A 116 -26.29 -1.33 -4.16
CA ARG A 116 -26.88 0.01 -4.38
C ARG A 116 -28.17 -0.08 -5.21
N ARG A 117 -28.21 -0.92 -6.25
CA ARG A 117 -29.42 -1.13 -7.07
C ARG A 117 -30.59 -1.70 -6.25
N PHE A 118 -30.30 -2.51 -5.24
CA PHE A 118 -31.29 -3.04 -4.28
C PHE A 118 -31.54 -2.14 -3.06
N GLY A 119 -31.06 -0.88 -3.07
CA GLY A 119 -31.29 0.07 -1.97
C GLY A 119 -30.61 -0.30 -0.64
N ARG A 120 -29.62 -1.20 -0.66
CA ARG A 120 -28.86 -1.59 0.56
C ARG A 120 -27.66 -0.69 0.83
N VAL A 121 -27.18 0.00 -0.19
CA VAL A 121 -26.05 0.93 -0.12
C VAL A 121 -26.47 2.25 -0.75
N LYS A 122 -26.16 3.39 -0.12
CA LYS A 122 -26.47 4.70 -0.70
C LYS A 122 -25.41 5.13 -1.71
N ARG A 123 -24.12 5.03 -1.37
CA ARG A 123 -22.99 5.42 -2.24
C ARG A 123 -21.92 4.35 -2.38
N VAL A 124 -21.27 4.31 -3.54
CA VAL A 124 -20.20 3.35 -3.87
C VAL A 124 -18.95 4.12 -4.30
N ILE A 125 -17.83 3.88 -3.61
CA ILE A 125 -16.50 4.36 -3.95
C ILE A 125 -15.69 3.19 -4.51
N HIS A 126 -15.06 3.42 -5.65
CA HIS A 126 -14.15 2.48 -6.29
C HIS A 126 -12.71 2.87 -5.96
N TRP A 127 -12.01 2.06 -5.17
CA TRP A 127 -10.62 2.32 -4.83
C TRP A 127 -9.70 1.45 -5.69
N ASN A 128 -8.96 2.10 -6.59
CA ASN A 128 -7.99 1.44 -7.44
C ASN A 128 -6.65 1.37 -6.72
N VAL A 129 -6.29 0.16 -6.28
CA VAL A 129 -5.01 -0.11 -5.59
C VAL A 129 -3.85 -0.31 -6.56
N ASP A 130 -4.12 -0.40 -7.86
CA ASP A 130 -3.12 -0.53 -8.91
C ASP A 130 -3.71 -0.22 -10.29
N PHE A 131 -2.83 0.11 -11.23
CA PHE A 131 -3.15 0.16 -12.66
C PHE A 131 -2.16 -0.72 -13.40
N ALA A 132 -2.64 -1.89 -13.83
CA ALA A 132 -1.87 -2.87 -14.59
C ALA A 132 -2.65 -3.21 -15.87
N PRO A 133 -2.37 -2.53 -16.99
CA PRO A 133 -2.94 -2.93 -18.28
C PRO A 133 -2.51 -4.35 -18.60
N GLU A 134 -3.39 -5.12 -19.25
CA GLU A 134 -3.11 -6.53 -19.58
C GLU A 134 -2.74 -7.41 -18.37
N ARG A 135 -3.38 -7.18 -17.21
CA ARG A 135 -3.10 -7.88 -15.93
C ARG A 135 -2.92 -9.40 -16.06
N PHE A 136 -3.70 -10.07 -16.91
CA PHE A 136 -3.63 -11.52 -17.13
C PHE A 136 -3.15 -11.86 -18.56
N GLY A 137 -2.30 -11.01 -19.13
CA GLY A 137 -1.83 -11.07 -20.51
C GLY A 137 -2.94 -10.84 -21.55
N ALA A 138 -2.65 -11.14 -22.81
CA ALA A 138 -3.60 -11.05 -23.92
C ALA A 138 -4.65 -12.20 -23.88
N SER A 139 -5.50 -12.19 -22.85
CA SER A 139 -6.48 -13.25 -22.58
C SER A 139 -7.92 -12.72 -22.51
N PRO A 140 -8.95 -13.58 -22.74
CA PRO A 140 -10.34 -13.22 -22.50
C PRO A 140 -10.62 -12.78 -21.05
N VAL A 141 -9.85 -13.30 -20.09
CA VAL A 141 -9.96 -12.94 -18.66
C VAL A 141 -9.57 -11.48 -18.45
N THR A 142 -8.49 -11.01 -19.09
CA THR A 142 -8.10 -9.60 -19.10
C THR A 142 -9.22 -8.72 -19.67
N ARG A 143 -9.78 -9.08 -20.82
CA ARG A 143 -10.87 -8.30 -21.44
C ARG A 143 -12.10 -8.18 -20.54
N LEU A 144 -12.46 -9.28 -19.86
CA LEU A 144 -13.56 -9.29 -18.90
C LEU A 144 -13.25 -8.41 -17.68
N TYR A 145 -12.04 -8.52 -17.13
CA TYR A 145 -11.59 -7.71 -16.00
C TYR A 145 -11.61 -6.21 -16.35
N GLU A 146 -11.02 -5.81 -17.47
CA GLU A 146 -10.98 -4.42 -17.92
C GLU A 146 -12.37 -3.87 -18.25
N TRP A 147 -13.25 -4.70 -18.82
CA TRP A 147 -14.65 -4.32 -19.01
C TRP A 147 -15.33 -4.04 -17.66
N LEU A 148 -15.15 -4.92 -16.67
CA LEU A 148 -15.74 -4.77 -15.34
C LEU A 148 -15.16 -3.56 -14.62
N ASP A 149 -13.85 -3.35 -14.70
CA ASP A 149 -13.15 -2.20 -14.13
C ASP A 149 -13.66 -0.90 -14.74
N ARG A 150 -13.73 -0.82 -16.08
CA ARG A 150 -14.33 0.33 -16.78
C ARG A 150 -15.77 0.59 -16.34
N LYS A 151 -16.57 -0.47 -16.12
CA LYS A 151 -17.93 -0.32 -15.58
C LYS A 151 -17.91 0.24 -14.16
N CYS A 152 -17.02 -0.22 -13.29
CA CYS A 152 -16.85 0.31 -11.93
C CYS A 152 -16.44 1.78 -11.95
N VAL A 153 -15.40 2.12 -12.72
CA VAL A 153 -14.89 3.48 -12.92
C VAL A 153 -15.97 4.45 -13.39
N THR A 154 -16.89 4.01 -14.25
CA THR A 154 -17.97 4.85 -14.81
C THR A 154 -19.27 4.84 -13.98
N SER A 155 -19.46 3.83 -13.14
CA SER A 155 -20.72 3.61 -12.41
C SER A 155 -20.67 4.00 -10.93
N ALA A 156 -19.50 3.97 -10.31
CA ALA A 156 -19.28 4.41 -8.93
C ALA A 156 -19.61 5.91 -8.75
N ASP A 157 -19.87 6.31 -7.51
CA ASP A 157 -20.16 7.71 -7.14
C ASP A 157 -18.87 8.55 -7.02
N GLY A 158 -17.74 7.88 -6.79
CA GLY A 158 -16.39 8.43 -6.83
C GLY A 158 -15.36 7.33 -6.98
N ARG A 159 -14.13 7.69 -7.36
CA ARG A 159 -13.01 6.76 -7.44
C ARG A 159 -11.75 7.31 -6.79
N VAL A 160 -10.92 6.41 -6.29
CA VAL A 160 -9.59 6.73 -5.78
C VAL A 160 -8.56 6.08 -6.70
N GLU A 161 -7.51 6.83 -7.05
CA GLU A 161 -6.32 6.31 -7.75
C GLU A 161 -5.08 6.54 -6.86
N LEU A 162 -4.07 5.68 -6.95
CA LEU A 162 -2.84 5.82 -6.14
C LEU A 162 -1.85 6.87 -6.67
N SER A 163 -1.91 7.18 -7.97
CA SER A 163 -0.98 8.12 -8.59
C SER A 163 -1.64 8.86 -9.75
N GLU A 164 -1.13 10.04 -10.08
CA GLU A 164 -1.55 10.76 -11.29
C GLU A 164 -1.25 9.94 -12.55
N ALA A 165 -0.12 9.24 -12.59
CA ALA A 165 0.21 8.34 -13.69
C ALA A 165 -0.82 7.22 -13.89
N ALA A 166 -1.31 6.61 -12.80
CA ALA A 166 -2.38 5.62 -12.85
C ALA A 166 -3.73 6.26 -13.25
N HIS A 167 -4.03 7.45 -12.73
CA HIS A 167 -5.24 8.20 -13.09
C HIS A 167 -5.30 8.49 -14.59
N GLU A 168 -4.24 9.07 -15.14
CA GLU A 168 -4.15 9.37 -16.56
C GLU A 168 -4.08 8.12 -17.43
N GLY A 169 -3.29 7.12 -17.00
CA GLY A 169 -3.16 5.84 -17.69
C GLY A 169 -4.53 5.17 -17.87
N ARG A 170 -5.35 5.16 -16.82
CA ARG A 170 -6.70 4.59 -16.85
C ARG A 170 -7.67 5.42 -17.72
N LEU A 171 -7.58 6.76 -17.68
CA LEU A 171 -8.37 7.62 -18.56
C LEU A 171 -8.07 7.34 -20.04
N ARG A 172 -6.78 7.20 -20.39
CA ARG A 172 -6.34 6.85 -21.75
C ARG A 172 -6.83 5.45 -22.14
N ALA A 173 -6.55 4.44 -21.32
CA ALA A 173 -6.89 3.04 -21.61
C ALA A 173 -8.40 2.82 -21.80
N TYR A 174 -9.25 3.54 -21.06
CA TYR A 174 -10.72 3.40 -21.16
C TYR A 174 -11.40 4.46 -22.00
N HIS A 175 -10.63 5.31 -22.69
CA HIS A 175 -11.12 6.42 -23.51
C HIS A 175 -12.14 7.29 -22.77
N LEU A 176 -11.79 7.68 -21.54
CA LEU A 176 -12.63 8.50 -20.66
C LEU A 176 -12.13 9.94 -20.67
N THR A 177 -13.05 10.91 -20.70
CA THR A 177 -12.67 12.31 -20.55
C THR A 177 -12.33 12.62 -19.09
N PRO A 178 -11.36 13.52 -18.84
CA PRO A 178 -11.14 14.08 -17.50
C PRO A 178 -12.46 14.59 -16.90
N GLY A 179 -12.70 14.31 -15.62
CA GLY A 179 -13.95 14.68 -14.93
C GLY A 179 -15.18 13.83 -15.28
N ALA A 180 -15.05 12.70 -15.99
CA ALA A 180 -16.17 11.80 -16.27
C ALA A 180 -16.86 11.26 -14.99
N ASN A 181 -16.12 11.19 -13.87
CA ASN A 181 -16.61 10.94 -12.51
C ASN A 181 -15.69 11.64 -11.51
N ARG A 182 -16.15 11.81 -10.26
CA ARG A 182 -15.31 12.28 -9.15
C ARG A 182 -14.13 11.34 -8.96
N ALA A 183 -12.93 11.90 -8.94
CA ALA A 183 -11.71 11.17 -8.69
C ALA A 183 -10.88 11.94 -7.65
N ALA A 184 -10.23 11.22 -6.76
CA ALA A 184 -9.19 11.75 -5.89
C ALA A 184 -7.95 10.88 -6.05
N VAL A 185 -6.77 11.50 -6.04
CA VAL A 185 -5.52 10.76 -5.95
C VAL A 185 -5.12 10.67 -4.48
N ILE A 186 -5.06 9.44 -3.97
CA ILE A 186 -4.63 9.15 -2.60
C ILE A 186 -3.43 8.23 -2.73
N PRO A 187 -2.19 8.77 -2.65
CA PRO A 187 -0.99 7.94 -2.65
C PRO A 187 -0.97 6.99 -1.46
N MET A 188 -0.06 6.03 -1.49
CA MET A 188 0.31 5.31 -0.29
C MET A 188 0.83 6.31 0.75
N GLY A 189 0.44 6.06 1.99
CA GLY A 189 0.81 6.85 3.15
C GLY A 189 1.41 6.03 4.27
N SER A 190 1.69 6.73 5.36
CA SER A 190 2.11 6.19 6.65
C SER A 190 1.47 7.02 7.75
N TRP A 191 1.26 6.44 8.92
CA TRP A 191 0.93 7.22 10.10
C TRP A 191 2.22 7.83 10.65
N THR A 192 2.42 9.12 10.42
CA THR A 192 3.73 9.75 10.68
C THR A 192 4.05 9.88 12.16
N ASP A 193 3.02 9.90 13.00
CA ASP A 193 3.14 9.90 14.47
C ASP A 193 3.17 8.48 15.07
N ASP A 194 2.98 7.44 14.26
CA ASP A 194 3.06 6.06 14.73
C ASP A 194 4.47 5.51 14.57
N GLY A 195 4.93 4.84 15.63
CA GLY A 195 6.12 4.01 15.60
C GLY A 195 7.44 4.78 15.73
N PRO A 196 8.54 4.05 15.96
CA PRO A 196 9.84 4.66 16.12
C PRO A 196 10.37 5.20 14.79
N ARG A 197 11.24 6.22 14.87
CA ARG A 197 12.04 6.71 13.75
C ARG A 197 13.51 6.38 13.98
N CYS A 198 14.26 6.22 12.90
CA CYS A 198 15.71 6.12 13.00
C CYS A 198 16.27 7.44 13.54
N ASN A 199 17.46 7.38 14.11
CA ASN A 199 18.16 8.56 14.61
C ASN A 199 19.66 8.39 14.40
N VAL A 200 20.43 9.43 14.72
CA VAL A 200 21.86 9.47 14.43
C VAL A 200 22.68 8.35 15.09
N ARG A 201 22.15 7.69 16.15
CA ARG A 201 22.80 6.53 16.78
C ARG A 201 22.83 5.30 15.87
N CYS A 202 21.95 5.24 14.86
CA CYS A 202 21.99 4.19 13.84
C CYS A 202 23.33 4.17 13.07
N LEU A 203 24.12 5.25 13.09
CA LEU A 203 25.46 5.30 12.50
C LEU A 203 26.54 4.62 13.36
N GLU A 204 26.29 4.35 14.65
CA GLU A 204 27.26 3.71 15.55
C GLU A 204 27.37 2.20 15.28
N ALA A 205 26.26 1.59 14.86
CA ALA A 205 26.19 0.19 14.42
C ALA A 205 25.28 0.12 13.18
N PRO A 206 25.77 0.57 12.01
CA PRO A 206 24.92 0.77 10.84
C PRO A 206 24.38 -0.54 10.31
N ARG A 207 23.09 -0.52 9.96
CA ARG A 207 22.38 -1.61 9.29
C ARG A 207 21.69 -1.06 8.05
N LEU A 208 21.65 -1.85 6.99
CA LEU A 208 20.84 -1.57 5.80
C LEU A 208 19.54 -2.36 5.91
N VAL A 209 18.46 -1.85 5.31
CA VAL A 209 17.18 -2.56 5.30
C VAL A 209 16.53 -2.56 3.94
N PHE A 210 16.01 -3.71 3.55
CA PHE A 210 15.09 -3.89 2.43
C PHE A 210 13.74 -4.37 2.97
N LEU A 211 12.65 -3.76 2.51
CA LEU A 211 11.27 -4.17 2.77
C LEU A 211 10.56 -4.49 1.46
N GLY A 212 9.90 -5.65 1.37
CA GLY A 212 8.97 -5.92 0.29
C GLY A 212 8.80 -7.39 -0.08
N HIS A 213 7.86 -7.66 -0.97
CA HIS A 213 7.66 -9.00 -1.54
C HIS A 213 8.90 -9.41 -2.35
N LEU A 214 9.48 -10.57 -2.06
CA LEU A 214 10.66 -11.13 -2.72
C LEU A 214 10.29 -11.74 -4.09
N VAL A 215 10.21 -10.86 -5.09
CA VAL A 215 9.93 -11.15 -6.50
C VAL A 215 10.90 -10.38 -7.40
N GLU A 216 11.13 -10.86 -8.62
CA GLU A 216 12.23 -10.40 -9.50
C GLU A 216 12.27 -8.88 -9.65
N ARG A 217 11.13 -8.26 -9.96
CA ARG A 217 11.00 -6.81 -10.15
C ARG A 217 11.49 -5.93 -8.98
N MET A 218 11.64 -6.49 -7.78
CA MET A 218 12.12 -5.75 -6.61
C MET A 218 13.65 -5.70 -6.50
N GLY A 219 14.37 -6.39 -7.38
CA GLY A 219 15.83 -6.41 -7.52
C GLY A 219 16.59 -6.76 -6.25
N VAL A 220 16.04 -7.68 -5.45
CA VAL A 220 16.71 -8.22 -4.25
C VAL A 220 18.07 -8.86 -4.55
N PRO A 221 18.33 -9.49 -5.72
CA PRO A 221 19.68 -9.96 -6.06
C PRO A 221 20.75 -8.86 -5.95
N LEU A 222 20.43 -7.62 -6.34
CA LEU A 222 21.35 -6.48 -6.21
C LEU A 222 21.74 -6.19 -4.75
N VAL A 223 20.87 -6.51 -3.78
CA VAL A 223 21.16 -6.38 -2.34
C VAL A 223 22.27 -7.35 -1.92
N LEU A 224 22.31 -8.55 -2.50
CA LEU A 224 23.37 -9.53 -2.23
C LEU A 224 24.68 -9.12 -2.91
N ASP A 225 24.60 -8.64 -4.15
CA ASP A 225 25.76 -8.09 -4.86
C ASP A 225 26.34 -6.86 -4.12
N LEU A 226 25.49 -6.02 -3.53
CA LEU A 226 25.89 -4.92 -2.65
C LEU A 226 26.61 -5.40 -1.40
N ALA A 227 26.13 -6.47 -0.75
CA ALA A 227 26.79 -7.03 0.43
C ALA A 227 28.23 -7.48 0.11
N GLU A 228 28.43 -8.11 -1.05
CA GLU A 228 29.77 -8.49 -1.53
C GLU A 228 30.61 -7.25 -1.83
N ALA A 229 30.07 -6.27 -2.54
CA ALA A 229 30.76 -5.03 -2.88
C ALA A 229 31.19 -4.23 -1.63
N LEU A 230 30.41 -4.26 -0.55
CA LEU A 230 30.79 -3.66 0.74
C LEU A 230 31.90 -4.46 1.43
N ARG A 231 31.80 -5.80 1.45
CA ARG A 231 32.83 -6.69 1.99
C ARG A 231 34.18 -6.47 1.29
N ASP A 232 34.17 -6.34 -0.04
CA ASP A 232 35.38 -6.09 -0.84
C ASP A 232 36.01 -4.72 -0.54
N ARG A 233 35.22 -3.76 -0.06
CA ARG A 233 35.68 -2.45 0.46
C ARG A 233 36.11 -2.50 1.92
N GLY A 234 36.18 -3.69 2.54
CA GLY A 234 36.51 -3.86 3.95
C GLY A 234 35.41 -3.40 4.91
N ARG A 235 34.16 -3.29 4.43
CA ARG A 235 32.99 -2.87 5.22
C ARG A 235 32.06 -4.05 5.44
N SER A 236 31.94 -4.50 6.69
CA SER A 236 30.92 -5.47 7.09
C SER A 236 29.72 -4.71 7.66
N VAL A 237 28.66 -4.58 6.85
CA VAL A 237 27.43 -3.86 7.23
C VAL A 237 26.26 -4.84 7.17
N PRO A 238 25.60 -5.15 8.29
CA PRO A 238 24.45 -6.03 8.29
C PRO A 238 23.30 -5.50 7.43
N ILE A 239 22.60 -6.41 6.75
CA ILE A 239 21.46 -6.13 5.89
C ILE A 239 20.26 -6.96 6.35
N ASP A 240 19.18 -6.27 6.72
CA ASP A 240 17.89 -6.86 7.04
C ASP A 240 17.00 -6.92 5.80
N ILE A 241 16.58 -8.13 5.42
CA ILE A 241 15.61 -8.35 4.33
C ILE A 241 14.28 -8.75 4.97
N VAL A 242 13.31 -7.84 4.92
CA VAL A 242 11.97 -7.97 5.49
C VAL A 242 10.96 -8.25 4.39
N GLY A 243 10.34 -9.41 4.45
CA GLY A 243 9.35 -9.87 3.48
C GLY A 243 9.51 -11.34 3.11
N GLY A 244 8.42 -11.96 2.67
CA GLY A 244 8.40 -13.28 2.05
C GLY A 244 8.27 -13.18 0.53
N GLY A 245 8.27 -14.32 -0.15
CA GLY A 245 8.01 -14.38 -1.59
C GLY A 245 8.58 -15.63 -2.25
N PRO A 246 8.25 -15.88 -3.52
CA PRO A 246 8.70 -17.04 -4.26
C PRO A 246 10.22 -17.13 -4.39
N MET A 247 10.94 -16.00 -4.33
CA MET A 247 12.40 -15.99 -4.41
C MET A 247 13.11 -16.30 -3.08
N LEU A 248 12.40 -16.40 -1.94
CA LEU A 248 13.04 -16.49 -0.62
C LEU A 248 14.04 -17.64 -0.51
N ALA A 249 13.63 -18.86 -0.88
CA ALA A 249 14.48 -20.04 -0.79
C ALA A 249 15.72 -19.94 -1.69
N GLN A 250 15.55 -19.40 -2.90
CA GLN A 250 16.64 -19.16 -3.84
C GLN A 250 17.64 -18.13 -3.28
N LEU A 251 17.15 -17.01 -2.75
CA LEU A 251 17.98 -15.95 -2.18
C LEU A 251 18.78 -16.45 -0.96
N GLN A 252 18.16 -17.25 -0.09
CA GLN A 252 18.85 -17.89 1.05
C GLN A 252 19.96 -18.85 0.58
N ALA A 253 19.71 -19.67 -0.44
CA ALA A 253 20.72 -20.56 -1.00
C ALA A 253 21.91 -19.78 -1.60
N VAL A 254 21.64 -18.69 -2.33
CA VAL A 254 22.68 -17.80 -2.88
C VAL A 254 23.48 -17.12 -1.76
N THR A 255 22.81 -16.67 -0.69
CA THR A 255 23.46 -16.06 0.48
C THR A 255 24.45 -17.02 1.13
N THR A 256 24.05 -18.28 1.33
CA THR A 256 24.92 -19.32 1.89
C THR A 256 26.09 -19.63 0.95
N ALA A 257 25.82 -19.81 -0.34
CA ALA A 257 26.86 -20.12 -1.33
C ALA A 257 27.92 -19.01 -1.45
N ARG A 258 27.54 -17.74 -1.24
CA ARG A 258 28.43 -16.57 -1.26
C ARG A 258 29.08 -16.25 0.10
N GLY A 259 28.78 -17.04 1.13
CA GLY A 259 29.30 -16.82 2.49
C GLY A 259 28.87 -15.49 3.09
N LEU A 260 27.61 -15.08 2.87
CA LEU A 260 27.04 -13.81 3.34
C LEU A 260 26.11 -13.97 4.55
N GLY A 261 26.04 -15.18 5.12
CA GLY A 261 25.09 -15.51 6.20
C GLY A 261 25.36 -14.81 7.53
N ASP A 262 26.55 -14.22 7.69
CA ASP A 262 26.93 -13.39 8.84
C ASP A 262 26.44 -11.94 8.74
N VAL A 263 26.20 -11.45 7.51
CA VAL A 263 25.79 -10.08 7.25
C VAL A 263 24.36 -9.94 6.74
N VAL A 264 23.77 -10.97 6.12
CA VAL A 264 22.39 -10.90 5.61
C VAL A 264 21.43 -11.67 6.52
N THR A 265 20.40 -10.98 7.03
CA THR A 265 19.33 -11.58 7.84
C THR A 265 18.00 -11.51 7.11
N TYR A 266 17.33 -12.66 6.96
CA TYR A 266 15.98 -12.76 6.39
C TYR A 266 14.94 -12.86 7.51
N HIS A 267 14.01 -11.91 7.56
CA HIS A 267 12.94 -11.88 8.58
C HIS A 267 11.65 -12.58 8.14
N GLY A 268 11.53 -12.91 6.84
CA GLY A 268 10.29 -13.43 6.28
C GLY A 268 9.15 -12.41 6.32
N PHE A 269 7.90 -12.88 6.19
CA PHE A 269 6.72 -12.02 6.32
C PHE A 269 6.42 -11.76 7.79
N LEU A 270 6.42 -10.48 8.18
CA LEU A 270 6.01 -10.03 9.50
C LEU A 270 4.53 -9.64 9.48
N PRO A 271 3.66 -10.32 10.25
CA PRO A 271 2.23 -10.00 10.26
C PRO A 271 1.90 -8.67 10.91
N ASP A 272 2.68 -8.25 11.93
CA ASP A 272 2.50 -6.98 12.61
C ASP A 272 3.37 -5.89 11.97
N PHE A 273 2.74 -4.83 11.48
CA PHE A 273 3.45 -3.71 10.89
C PHE A 273 4.30 -2.93 11.91
N ALA A 274 3.96 -2.98 13.20
CA ALA A 274 4.81 -2.40 14.24
C ALA A 274 6.20 -3.07 14.31
N ASP A 275 6.28 -4.37 14.01
CA ASP A 275 7.55 -5.09 13.94
C ASP A 275 8.39 -4.61 12.76
N VAL A 276 7.74 -4.38 11.62
CA VAL A 276 8.36 -3.76 10.44
C VAL A 276 8.88 -2.37 10.80
N GLN A 277 8.07 -1.52 11.44
CA GLN A 277 8.48 -0.18 11.85
C GLN A 277 9.70 -0.20 12.77
N ARG A 278 9.78 -1.14 13.72
CA ARG A 278 10.94 -1.30 14.62
C ARG A 278 12.21 -1.66 13.85
N LEU A 279 12.14 -2.57 12.87
CA LEU A 279 13.28 -2.92 12.02
C LEU A 279 13.73 -1.73 11.17
N LEU A 280 12.79 -1.01 10.56
CA LEU A 280 13.11 0.19 9.78
C LEU A 280 13.78 1.27 10.64
N ALA A 281 13.26 1.55 11.84
CA ALA A 281 13.83 2.53 12.75
C ALA A 281 15.23 2.13 13.29
N GLY A 282 15.53 0.83 13.32
CA GLY A 282 16.85 0.31 13.69
C GLY A 282 17.89 0.43 12.58
N ALA A 283 17.48 0.71 11.34
CA ALA A 283 18.38 0.82 10.20
C ALA A 283 18.97 2.23 10.06
N ALA A 284 20.09 2.32 9.33
CA ALA A 284 20.73 3.57 8.94
C ALA A 284 20.33 4.01 7.52
N ILE A 285 20.11 3.05 6.60
CA ILE A 285 19.81 3.32 5.19
C ILE A 285 18.79 2.29 4.68
N ALA A 286 17.82 2.74 3.90
CA ALA A 286 16.86 1.87 3.21
C ALA A 286 17.28 1.60 1.76
N LEU A 287 17.04 0.37 1.30
CA LEU A 287 17.35 -0.09 -0.05
C LEU A 287 16.05 -0.29 -0.86
N ALA A 288 16.02 0.32 -2.05
CA ALA A 288 14.94 0.21 -3.03
C ALA A 288 15.49 -0.06 -4.45
N PRO A 289 16.13 -1.22 -4.68
CA PRO A 289 16.78 -1.56 -5.94
C PRO A 289 15.80 -2.16 -6.96
N TYR A 290 14.79 -1.41 -7.41
CA TYR A 290 13.86 -1.95 -8.43
C TYR A 290 14.58 -2.26 -9.74
N GLU A 291 14.20 -3.38 -10.37
CA GLU A 291 14.62 -3.74 -11.72
C GLU A 291 14.10 -2.72 -12.73
N THR A 292 14.91 -2.41 -13.75
CA THR A 292 14.62 -1.35 -14.74
C THR A 292 13.72 -1.80 -15.89
N ASP A 293 13.16 -3.00 -15.83
CA ASP A 293 12.30 -3.54 -16.89
C ASP A 293 11.15 -2.58 -17.26
N GLU A 294 11.10 -2.22 -18.54
CA GLU A 294 10.09 -1.36 -19.16
C GLU A 294 8.67 -1.92 -19.02
N SER A 295 8.52 -3.24 -18.94
CA SER A 295 7.22 -3.91 -18.81
C SER A 295 6.67 -3.90 -17.38
N SER A 296 7.47 -3.47 -16.40
CA SER A 296 7.11 -3.51 -14.98
C SER A 296 6.00 -2.51 -14.66
N PHE A 297 4.89 -3.00 -14.09
CA PHE A 297 3.80 -2.15 -13.57
C PHE A 297 4.26 -1.18 -12.47
N SER A 298 5.48 -1.35 -11.94
CA SER A 298 6.08 -0.45 -10.95
C SER A 298 6.12 1.01 -11.42
N ARG A 299 6.07 1.25 -12.74
CA ARG A 299 5.99 2.57 -13.39
C ARG A 299 4.63 3.28 -13.25
N PHE A 300 3.59 2.58 -12.80
CA PHE A 300 2.30 3.17 -12.46
C PHE A 300 2.01 3.11 -10.96
N ALA A 301 2.78 2.33 -10.21
CA ALA A 301 2.58 2.09 -8.79
C ALA A 301 3.05 3.27 -7.93
N ASP A 302 2.50 3.37 -6.72
CA ASP A 302 3.10 4.13 -5.62
C ASP A 302 3.51 3.14 -4.53
N PRO A 303 4.78 2.69 -4.48
CA PRO A 303 5.17 1.61 -3.60
C PRO A 303 5.11 2.00 -2.12
N GLY A 304 4.29 1.31 -1.33
CA GLY A 304 4.14 1.56 0.11
C GLY A 304 5.45 1.51 0.91
N LYS A 305 6.43 0.67 0.50
CA LYS A 305 7.74 0.59 1.17
C LYS A 305 8.48 1.92 1.19
N LEU A 306 8.36 2.73 0.14
CA LEU A 306 9.03 4.04 0.08
C LEU A 306 8.45 4.99 1.12
N LYS A 307 7.15 4.92 1.36
CA LYS A 307 6.46 5.71 2.40
C LYS A 307 6.81 5.21 3.80
N ALA A 308 6.94 3.90 3.98
CA ALA A 308 7.43 3.32 5.22
C ALA A 308 8.87 3.78 5.54
N TYR A 309 9.76 3.84 4.53
CA TYR A 309 11.12 4.35 4.71
C TYR A 309 11.14 5.83 5.08
N LEU A 310 10.34 6.65 4.41
CA LEU A 310 10.19 8.08 4.72
C LEU A 310 9.64 8.29 6.13
N GLY A 311 8.60 7.55 6.51
CA GLY A 311 8.01 7.59 7.85
C GLY A 311 9.01 7.19 8.94
N ALA A 312 9.89 6.23 8.67
CA ALA A 312 11.00 5.87 9.55
C ALA A 312 12.15 6.88 9.55
N GLY A 313 12.14 7.89 8.66
CA GLY A 313 13.18 8.90 8.52
C GLY A 313 14.47 8.40 7.85
N LEU A 314 14.41 7.34 7.05
CA LEU A 314 15.60 6.73 6.45
C LEU A 314 16.03 7.45 5.17
N PRO A 315 17.33 7.75 5.00
CA PRO A 315 17.92 7.94 3.66
C PRO A 315 17.66 6.70 2.79
N VAL A 316 17.25 6.91 1.54
CA VAL A 316 16.85 5.82 0.63
C VAL A 316 17.76 5.72 -0.59
N MET A 317 18.38 4.56 -0.81
CA MET A 317 19.10 4.23 -2.03
C MET A 317 18.11 3.63 -3.03
N LEU A 318 17.80 4.37 -4.10
CA LEU A 318 16.63 4.12 -4.94
C LEU A 318 17.02 4.06 -6.43
N THR A 319 16.55 3.04 -7.15
CA THR A 319 16.63 3.07 -8.62
C THR A 319 15.57 4.00 -9.21
N PRO A 320 15.82 4.66 -10.36
CA PRO A 320 14.91 5.65 -10.95
C PRO A 320 13.71 5.00 -11.69
N VAL A 321 13.03 4.04 -11.06
CA VAL A 321 11.94 3.26 -11.65
C VAL A 321 10.56 3.71 -11.17
N PRO A 322 10.28 3.83 -9.85
CA PRO A 322 8.98 4.32 -9.40
C PRO A 322 8.73 5.78 -9.85
N PRO A 323 7.48 6.16 -10.18
CA PRO A 323 7.15 7.53 -10.62
C PRO A 323 7.59 8.63 -9.65
N ASN A 324 7.55 8.33 -8.35
CA ASN A 324 7.89 9.27 -7.27
C ASN A 324 9.41 9.35 -6.99
N ALA A 325 10.25 8.60 -7.71
CA ALA A 325 11.68 8.50 -7.40
C ALA A 325 12.41 9.84 -7.54
N HIS A 326 12.15 10.59 -8.61
CA HIS A 326 12.78 11.91 -8.84
C HIS A 326 12.33 12.95 -7.81
N GLU A 327 11.05 12.94 -7.43
CA GLU A 327 10.54 13.83 -6.37
C GLU A 327 11.17 13.48 -5.02
N MET A 328 11.26 12.19 -4.69
CA MET A 328 11.93 11.72 -3.45
C MET A 328 13.41 12.07 -3.40
N ALA A 329 14.12 12.07 -4.53
CA ALA A 329 15.52 12.46 -4.57
C ALA A 329 15.71 13.97 -4.34
N ARG A 330 14.76 14.78 -4.85
CA ARG A 330 14.78 16.23 -4.70
C ARG A 330 14.40 16.67 -3.27
N GLU A 331 13.41 16.02 -2.67
CA GLU A 331 12.76 16.52 -1.44
C GLU A 331 12.82 15.54 -0.26
N GLY A 332 12.83 14.23 -0.51
CA GLY A 332 12.71 13.18 0.50
C GLY A 332 14.02 12.54 0.93
N GLY A 333 15.17 13.17 0.64
CA GLY A 333 16.49 12.68 1.05
C GLY A 333 16.97 11.40 0.34
N ALA A 334 16.26 10.94 -0.71
CA ALA A 334 16.68 9.77 -1.47
C ALA A 334 17.88 10.07 -2.39
N GLN A 335 18.59 9.01 -2.79
CA GLN A 335 19.64 9.08 -3.79
C GLN A 335 19.29 8.13 -4.93
N LEU A 336 19.23 8.69 -6.15
CA LEU A 336 19.01 7.88 -7.35
C LEU A 336 20.31 7.24 -7.80
N LEU A 337 20.26 5.93 -8.02
CA LEU A 337 21.41 5.13 -8.42
C LEU A 337 21.03 4.21 -9.58
N PRO A 338 21.96 3.96 -10.52
CA PRO A 338 21.77 2.87 -11.49
C PRO A 338 21.72 1.53 -10.74
N PRO A 339 21.11 0.47 -11.32
CA PRO A 339 21.04 -0.86 -10.70
C PRO A 339 22.41 -1.57 -10.76
N ASP A 340 23.41 -1.01 -10.07
CA ASP A 340 24.78 -1.48 -10.02
C ASP A 340 25.29 -1.49 -8.58
N SER A 341 25.80 -2.64 -8.13
CA SER A 341 26.18 -2.86 -6.73
C SER A 341 27.36 -1.99 -6.29
N THR A 342 28.27 -1.64 -7.22
CA THR A 342 29.42 -0.78 -6.95
C THR A 342 28.95 0.63 -6.62
N THR A 343 28.03 1.19 -7.41
CA THR A 343 27.46 2.52 -7.15
C THR A 343 26.64 2.57 -5.86
N PHE A 344 25.89 1.51 -5.55
CA PHE A 344 25.20 1.37 -4.27
C PHE A 344 26.18 1.31 -3.10
N ALA A 345 27.27 0.54 -3.22
CA ALA A 345 28.28 0.43 -2.17
C ALA A 345 28.97 1.77 -1.90
N ASP A 346 29.34 2.50 -2.97
CA ASP A 346 29.98 3.81 -2.83
C ASP A 346 29.05 4.83 -2.16
N ALA A 347 27.77 4.85 -2.54
CA ALA A 347 26.77 5.73 -1.92
C ALA A 347 26.52 5.39 -0.45
N VAL A 348 26.42 4.10 -0.12
CA VAL A 348 26.29 3.62 1.27
C VAL A 348 27.50 4.07 2.10
N VAL A 349 28.72 3.82 1.63
CA VAL A 349 29.95 4.21 2.33
C VAL A 349 30.00 5.73 2.54
N ALA A 350 29.72 6.52 1.50
CA ALA A 350 29.72 7.98 1.59
C ALA A 350 28.73 8.51 2.65
N ILE A 351 27.53 7.94 2.72
CA ILE A 351 26.50 8.36 3.69
C ILE A 351 26.84 7.89 5.10
N LEU A 352 27.38 6.68 5.27
CA LEU A 352 27.76 6.17 6.59
C LEU A 352 28.94 6.96 7.18
N ASP A 353 29.84 7.46 6.33
CA ASP A 353 31.03 8.18 6.76
C ASP A 353 30.80 9.70 6.93
N ASP A 354 29.69 10.24 6.40
CA ASP A 354 29.29 11.64 6.58
C ASP A 354 28.00 11.76 7.42
N ARG A 355 28.20 11.94 8.74
CA ARG A 355 27.11 12.16 9.69
C ARG A 355 26.25 13.39 9.34
N ARG A 356 26.82 14.46 8.79
CA ARG A 356 26.07 15.67 8.46
C ARG A 356 25.14 15.41 7.28
N GLU A 357 25.67 14.74 6.25
CA GLU A 357 24.88 14.34 5.08
C GLU A 357 23.77 13.35 5.45
N TRP A 358 24.07 12.36 6.30
CA TRP A 358 23.06 11.45 6.84
C TRP A 358 21.94 12.22 7.58
N SER A 359 22.30 13.12 8.50
CA SER A 359 21.32 13.93 9.24
C SER A 359 20.48 14.84 8.33
N ARG A 360 21.09 15.41 7.28
CA ARG A 360 20.37 16.21 6.28
C ARG A 360 19.33 15.38 5.53
N ARG A 361 19.70 14.17 5.10
CA ARG A 361 18.78 13.24 4.40
C ARG A 361 17.69 12.70 5.30
N HIS A 362 18.02 12.37 6.55
CA HIS A 362 17.06 11.99 7.57
C HIS A 362 16.00 13.09 7.78
N ALA A 363 16.44 14.34 7.99
CA ALA A 363 15.53 15.47 8.17
C ALA A 363 14.62 15.68 6.94
N ALA A 364 15.19 15.61 5.73
CA ALA A 364 14.44 15.71 4.48
C ALA A 364 13.39 14.58 4.35
N ALA A 365 13.76 13.34 4.67
CA ALA A 365 12.84 12.21 4.66
C ALA A 365 11.67 12.41 5.65
N THR A 366 11.96 12.85 6.87
CA THR A 366 10.93 13.08 7.90
C THR A 366 9.98 14.22 7.55
N GLU A 367 10.48 15.32 6.98
CA GLU A 367 9.66 16.46 6.57
C GLU A 367 8.76 16.06 5.38
N TYR A 368 9.36 15.39 4.39
CA TYR A 368 8.64 14.93 3.21
C TYR A 368 7.56 13.89 3.55
N ALA A 369 7.77 13.07 4.58
CA ALA A 369 6.80 12.07 5.04
C ALA A 369 5.46 12.67 5.49
N ILE A 370 5.45 13.90 6.05
CA ILE A 370 4.23 14.58 6.55
C ILE A 370 3.17 14.75 5.44
N ARG A 371 3.63 14.92 4.19
CA ARG A 371 2.75 15.02 3.00
C ARG A 371 1.97 13.73 2.73
N PHE A 372 2.46 12.60 3.25
CA PHE A 372 1.87 11.27 3.07
C PHE A 372 1.26 10.73 4.37
N ASP A 373 0.99 11.61 5.34
CA ASP A 373 0.25 11.21 6.52
C ASP A 373 -1.17 10.79 6.13
N TRP A 374 -1.57 9.57 6.54
CA TRP A 374 -2.89 9.03 6.18
C TRP A 374 -4.04 9.94 6.62
N GLY A 375 -3.94 10.56 7.80
CA GLY A 375 -4.95 11.48 8.31
C GLY A 375 -5.11 12.71 7.41
N HIS A 376 -3.99 13.31 7.00
CA HIS A 376 -3.99 14.43 6.04
C HIS A 376 -4.55 14.02 4.68
N LEU A 377 -4.08 12.89 4.13
CA LEU A 377 -4.49 12.39 2.82
C LEU A 377 -6.00 12.13 2.76
N PHE A 378 -6.56 11.42 3.75
CA PHE A 378 -7.99 11.11 3.77
C PHE A 378 -8.85 12.36 4.01
N THR A 379 -8.43 13.25 4.91
CA THR A 379 -9.14 14.50 5.20
C THR A 379 -9.25 15.38 3.95
N ALA A 380 -8.18 15.47 3.16
CA ALA A 380 -8.16 16.25 1.93
C ALA A 380 -8.96 15.60 0.77
N ALA A 381 -8.97 14.26 0.70
CA ALA A 381 -9.52 13.54 -0.45
C ALA A 381 -11.02 13.21 -0.33
N LEU A 382 -11.53 12.88 0.85
CA LEU A 382 -12.93 12.47 1.02
C LEU A 382 -13.96 13.52 0.54
N PRO A 383 -13.78 14.83 0.77
CA PRO A 383 -14.67 15.84 0.22
C PRO A 383 -14.75 15.82 -1.32
N GLN A 384 -13.64 15.50 -2.00
CA GLN A 384 -13.58 15.38 -3.46
C GLN A 384 -14.41 14.18 -3.97
N LEU A 385 -14.53 13.14 -3.14
CA LEU A 385 -15.42 12.00 -3.37
C LEU A 385 -16.87 12.28 -2.95
N GLY A 386 -17.14 13.47 -2.40
CA GLY A 386 -18.43 13.89 -1.89
C GLY A 386 -18.75 13.37 -0.49
N ILE A 387 -17.79 12.81 0.22
CA ILE A 387 -17.98 12.31 1.58
C ILE A 387 -17.51 13.39 2.54
N LEU A 388 -18.44 13.91 3.34
CA LEU A 388 -18.11 14.85 4.41
C LEU A 388 -18.34 14.10 5.73
N LEU A 389 -17.26 13.73 6.40
CA LEU A 389 -17.35 13.20 7.76
C LEU A 389 -17.60 14.40 8.70
N GLY A 390 -18.58 14.28 9.57
CA GLY A 390 -18.81 15.24 10.66
C GLY A 390 -18.31 14.64 11.97
N PRO A 391 -18.04 15.44 13.01
CA PRO A 391 -17.71 14.90 14.33
C PRO A 391 -18.81 13.90 14.74
N GLY A 392 -18.42 12.66 15.01
CA GLY A 392 -19.35 11.62 15.44
C GLY A 392 -20.10 12.05 16.69
N ALA A 393 -21.36 11.62 16.83
CA ALA A 393 -22.06 11.77 18.10
C ALA A 393 -21.27 11.04 19.20
N PRO A 394 -21.10 11.62 20.40
CA PRO A 394 -20.46 10.91 21.51
C PRO A 394 -21.20 9.59 21.77
N PRO A 395 -20.48 8.53 22.18
CA PRO A 395 -21.10 7.22 22.40
C PRO A 395 -22.28 7.33 23.35
N ASP A 396 -23.43 6.80 22.92
CA ASP A 396 -24.67 6.82 23.70
C ASP A 396 -24.51 5.88 24.91
N LYS A 397 -24.27 6.48 26.08
CA LYS A 397 -24.09 5.77 27.36
C LYS A 397 -25.32 4.95 27.78
N ARG A 398 -26.44 5.01 27.04
CA ARG A 398 -27.67 4.24 27.33
C ARG A 398 -27.70 2.83 26.75
N LEU A 399 -26.74 2.46 25.89
CA LEU A 399 -26.65 1.10 25.33
C LEU A 399 -25.71 0.15 26.12
N ALA A 400 -25.22 0.61 27.27
CA ALA A 400 -24.37 -0.17 28.18
C ALA A 400 -25.10 -0.62 29.46
N GLN A 401 -26.43 -0.72 29.43
CA GLN A 401 -27.25 -1.27 30.53
C GLN A 401 -28.08 -2.46 30.06
#